data_AF-A0A2N6PIG3-F1
#
_entry.id   AF-A0A2N6PIG3-F1
#
_cell.length_a   1.000
_cell.length_b   1.000
_cell.length_c   1.000
_cell.angle_alpha   90.00
_cell.angle_beta   90.00
_cell.angle_gamma   90.00
#
_symmetry.space_group_name_H-M   'P 1'
#
loop_
_entity.id
_entity.type
_entity.pdbx_description
1 polymer ?
#
loop_
_entity_poly.entity_id
_entity_poly.type
_entity_poly.pdbx_seq_one_letter_code
_entity_poly.pdbx_strand_id
1 'polypeptide(L)'
;MTAIIDGQLDLLDLIEADNGLTAVEQRYYDALTCLRDAVPEALEVVIRLCDWKSADKRGSGASGRWCYTVANRGVYFDTRDRWNPEARPEHLVTWNELTDLLADHPLRPGVIAWAEALAELDSWKDRFRPYELWPDPHRWHPSYIESDRSRPGYEARMQAWADCYQILTDTQNHLTGDSS
;
A
#
# COMPACT_ATOMS: atom_id res chain seq x y z
N MET A 1 -14.72 -11.34 -49.53
CA MET A 1 -15.51 -10.45 -48.66
C MET A 1 -15.29 -10.86 -47.22
N THR A 2 -14.65 -9.95 -46.50
CA THR A 2 -14.50 -9.70 -45.05
C THR A 2 -15.42 -10.44 -44.07
N ALA A 3 -14.84 -11.03 -43.00
CA ALA A 3 -14.94 -10.53 -41.62
C ALA A 3 -13.95 -11.22 -40.68
N ILE A 4 -13.29 -10.40 -39.85
CA ILE A 4 -12.34 -10.71 -38.76
C ILE A 4 -13.12 -10.61 -37.43
N ILE A 5 -12.59 -11.26 -36.39
CA ILE A 5 -12.78 -11.06 -34.93
C ILE A 5 -13.94 -11.87 -34.32
N ASP A 6 -13.65 -12.90 -33.53
CA ASP A 6 -13.77 -12.81 -32.06
C ASP A 6 -13.22 -14.08 -31.36
N GLY A 7 -12.45 -13.89 -30.29
CA GLY A 7 -11.79 -14.99 -29.57
C GLY A 7 -10.34 -14.72 -29.17
N GLN A 8 -9.96 -13.43 -29.08
CA GLN A 8 -8.77 -12.93 -28.39
C GLN A 8 -8.87 -13.19 -26.88
N LEU A 9 -8.86 -14.46 -26.47
CA LEU A 9 -8.70 -14.87 -25.07
C LEU A 9 -7.23 -15.24 -24.82
N ASP A 10 -6.66 -14.54 -23.87
CA ASP A 10 -5.68 -15.04 -22.89
C ASP A 10 -4.26 -15.40 -23.31
N LEU A 11 -3.84 -15.13 -24.54
CA LEU A 11 -2.41 -15.32 -24.91
C LEU A 11 -1.51 -14.14 -24.54
N LEU A 12 -2.08 -13.01 -24.11
CA LEU A 12 -1.34 -11.80 -23.72
C LEU A 12 -1.12 -11.67 -22.20
N ASP A 13 -1.75 -12.51 -21.37
CA ASP A 13 -1.39 -12.69 -19.95
C ASP A 13 -0.12 -13.53 -19.76
N LEU A 14 0.46 -13.98 -20.87
CA LEU A 14 1.62 -14.88 -21.00
C LEU A 14 2.96 -14.12 -21.12
N ILE A 15 2.99 -12.84 -20.77
CA ILE A 15 4.25 -12.10 -20.64
C ILE A 15 4.66 -12.22 -19.18
N GLU A 16 5.40 -13.28 -18.88
CA GLU A 16 6.21 -13.42 -17.67
C GLU A 16 6.88 -12.06 -17.40
N ALA A 17 6.45 -11.38 -16.34
CA ALA A 17 7.31 -10.37 -15.74
C ALA A 17 8.63 -11.08 -15.37
N ASP A 18 9.75 -10.37 -15.37
CA ASP A 18 11.15 -10.82 -15.15
C ASP A 18 11.38 -11.67 -13.85
N ASN A 19 10.30 -11.96 -13.12
CA ASN A 19 10.18 -12.62 -11.82
C ASN A 19 9.25 -13.86 -11.85
N GLY A 20 8.68 -14.25 -13.01
CA GLY A 20 7.77 -15.39 -13.15
C GLY A 20 6.30 -15.15 -12.77
N LEU A 21 5.91 -13.89 -12.53
CA LEU A 21 4.53 -13.51 -12.17
C LEU A 21 3.64 -13.33 -13.41
N THR A 22 2.37 -13.72 -13.31
CA THR A 22 1.31 -13.30 -14.25
C THR A 22 1.08 -11.80 -14.18
N ALA A 23 0.42 -11.22 -15.18
CA ALA A 23 0.09 -9.79 -15.18
C ALA A 23 -0.75 -9.36 -13.96
N VAL A 24 -1.65 -10.23 -13.49
CA VAL A 24 -2.46 -9.99 -12.30
C VAL A 24 -1.63 -10.02 -11.03
N GLU A 25 -0.75 -11.02 -10.87
CA GLU A 25 0.15 -11.11 -9.71
C GLU A 25 1.15 -9.97 -9.68
N GLN A 26 1.68 -9.58 -10.84
CA GLN A 26 2.57 -8.42 -10.96
C GLN A 26 1.86 -7.14 -10.50
N ARG A 27 0.60 -6.94 -10.91
CA ARG A 27 -0.23 -5.82 -10.44
C ARG A 27 -0.39 -5.84 -8.91
N TYR A 28 -0.62 -6.99 -8.30
CA TYR A 28 -0.70 -7.11 -6.84
C TYR A 28 0.64 -6.85 -6.16
N TYR A 29 1.72 -7.43 -6.67
CA TYR A 29 3.07 -7.23 -6.16
C TYR A 29 3.46 -5.75 -6.18
N ASP A 30 3.17 -5.05 -7.28
CA ASP A 30 3.44 -3.62 -7.44
C ASP A 30 2.59 -2.77 -6.51
N ALA A 31 1.30 -3.10 -6.34
CA ALA A 31 0.43 -2.40 -5.41
C ALA A 31 0.90 -2.54 -3.95
N LEU A 32 1.28 -3.76 -3.55
CA LEU A 32 1.83 -4.03 -2.21
C LEU A 32 3.17 -3.31 -2.01
N THR A 33 4.02 -3.26 -3.06
CA THR A 33 5.29 -2.51 -3.02
C THR A 33 5.02 -1.01 -2.87
N CYS A 34 4.05 -0.49 -3.61
CA CYS A 34 3.64 0.90 -3.55
C CYS A 34 3.15 1.27 -2.15
N LEU A 35 2.29 0.45 -1.54
CA LEU A 35 1.84 0.63 -0.16
C LEU A 35 3.01 0.64 0.82
N ARG A 36 3.86 -0.39 0.76
CA ARG A 36 5.00 -0.57 1.67
C ARG A 36 5.99 0.58 1.56
N ASP A 37 6.33 0.98 0.34
CA ASP A 37 7.45 1.89 0.12
C ASP A 37 7.00 3.35 0.02
N ALA A 38 5.85 3.66 -0.57
CA ALA A 38 5.50 5.04 -0.90
C ALA A 38 4.34 5.64 -0.09
N VAL A 39 3.36 4.84 0.33
CA VAL A 39 2.12 5.36 0.95
C VAL A 39 2.33 5.63 2.45
N PRO A 40 2.28 6.88 2.92
CA PRO A 40 2.42 7.20 4.33
C PRO A 40 1.29 6.67 5.20
N GLU A 41 0.14 6.33 4.62
CA GLU A 41 -1.04 5.82 5.32
C GLU A 41 -1.28 4.32 5.07
N ALA A 42 -0.28 3.57 4.63
CA ALA A 42 -0.40 2.13 4.43
C ALA A 42 -0.93 1.40 5.68
N LEU A 43 -0.56 1.86 6.88
CA LEU A 43 -1.10 1.33 8.13
C LEU A 43 -2.62 1.51 8.25
N GLU A 44 -3.17 2.67 7.84
CA GLU A 44 -4.63 2.89 7.81
C GLU A 44 -5.31 1.93 6.83
N VAL A 45 -4.68 1.68 5.67
CA VAL A 45 -5.19 0.71 4.69
C VAL A 45 -5.34 -0.67 5.32
N VAL A 46 -4.30 -1.18 5.99
CA VAL A 46 -4.31 -2.50 6.65
C VAL A 46 -5.35 -2.57 7.77
N ILE A 47 -5.48 -1.50 8.57
CA ILE A 47 -6.49 -1.41 9.64
C ILE A 47 -7.90 -1.47 9.06
N ARG A 48 -8.17 -0.74 7.97
CA ARG A 48 -9.52 -0.48 7.46
C ARG A 48 -10.01 -1.42 6.35
N LEU A 49 -9.27 -2.45 5.95
CA LEU A 49 -9.62 -3.34 4.82
C LEU A 49 -11.10 -3.74 4.76
N CYS A 50 -11.66 -4.18 5.89
CA CYS A 50 -13.05 -4.67 5.97
C CYS A 50 -14.10 -3.57 6.23
N ASP A 51 -13.67 -2.36 6.59
CA ASP A 51 -14.54 -1.28 7.10
C ASP A 51 -14.30 0.05 6.37
N TRP A 52 -13.78 0.00 5.14
CA TRP A 52 -13.46 1.22 4.39
C TRP A 52 -14.73 2.01 4.05
N LYS A 53 -14.96 3.09 4.80
CA LYS A 53 -16.05 4.04 4.54
C LYS A 53 -15.55 5.13 3.60
N SER A 54 -16.23 5.25 2.45
CA SER A 54 -15.86 6.02 1.24
C SER A 54 -15.76 7.55 1.38
N ALA A 55 -15.42 8.10 2.54
CA ALA A 55 -15.49 9.54 2.77
C ALA A 55 -14.30 10.32 2.18
N ASP A 56 -13.13 9.71 2.07
CA ASP A 56 -11.91 10.42 1.66
C ASP A 56 -11.54 10.16 0.20
N LYS A 57 -11.75 11.17 -0.65
CA LYS A 57 -10.94 11.33 -1.86
C LYS A 57 -9.69 12.09 -1.44
N ARG A 58 -8.58 11.40 -1.20
CA ARG A 58 -7.29 12.08 -1.02
C ARG A 58 -6.72 12.45 -2.38
N GLY A 59 -6.02 13.58 -2.43
CA GLY A 59 -5.26 13.96 -3.62
C GLY A 59 -4.22 12.90 -3.95
N SER A 60 -3.78 12.87 -5.20
CA SER A 60 -2.69 11.98 -5.60
C SER A 60 -1.39 12.38 -4.91
N GLY A 61 -0.62 11.39 -4.46
CA GLY A 61 0.69 11.55 -3.85
C GLY A 61 1.78 10.89 -4.70
N ALA A 62 3.04 11.28 -4.46
CA ALA A 62 4.20 10.59 -5.00
C ALA A 62 5.33 10.55 -3.96
N SER A 63 5.95 9.38 -3.83
CA SER A 63 7.06 9.13 -2.89
C SER A 63 7.91 7.99 -3.41
N GLY A 64 9.24 8.11 -3.28
CA GLY A 64 10.18 7.19 -3.92
C GLY A 64 9.89 7.04 -5.42
N ARG A 65 9.82 5.78 -5.89
CA ARG A 65 9.55 5.42 -7.29
C ARG A 65 8.08 5.41 -7.69
N TRP A 66 7.17 5.64 -6.75
CA TRP A 66 5.74 5.44 -6.97
C TRP A 66 4.95 6.74 -6.91
N CYS A 67 3.86 6.79 -7.66
CA CYS A 67 2.72 7.65 -7.40
C CYS A 67 1.52 6.81 -6.99
N TYR A 68 0.59 7.41 -6.25
CA TYR A 68 -0.57 6.70 -5.73
C TYR A 68 -1.75 7.64 -5.46
N THR A 69 -2.94 7.05 -5.37
CA THR A 69 -4.14 7.70 -4.84
C THR A 69 -4.92 6.68 -4.01
N VAL A 70 -5.08 6.94 -2.71
CA VAL A 70 -6.01 6.16 -1.88
C VAL A 70 -7.41 6.75 -2.07
N ALA A 71 -8.31 5.95 -2.63
CA ALA A 71 -9.62 6.41 -3.09
C ALA A 71 -10.74 5.45 -2.69
N ASN A 72 -11.98 5.85 -2.95
CA ASN A 72 -13.17 5.05 -2.61
C ASN A 72 -13.20 3.65 -3.25
N ARG A 73 -12.57 3.43 -4.40
CA ARG A 73 -12.54 2.13 -5.09
C ARG A 73 -11.40 1.22 -4.65
N GLY A 74 -10.38 1.77 -4.00
CA GLY A 74 -9.13 1.07 -3.69
C GLY A 74 -7.94 2.00 -3.76
N VAL A 75 -6.78 1.42 -4.03
CA VAL A 75 -5.51 2.12 -4.16
C VAL A 75 -5.12 2.17 -5.63
N TYR A 76 -5.09 3.38 -6.18
CA TYR A 76 -4.49 3.63 -7.48
C TYR A 76 -2.98 3.77 -7.33
N PHE A 77 -2.22 3.25 -8.28
CA PHE A 77 -0.76 3.33 -8.27
C PHE A 77 -0.18 3.30 -9.68
N ASP A 78 1.02 3.84 -9.83
CA ASP A 78 1.85 3.74 -11.05
C ASP A 78 3.29 4.12 -10.69
N THR A 79 4.22 3.84 -11.58
CA THR A 79 5.59 4.36 -11.55
C THR A 79 5.59 5.88 -11.72
N ARG A 80 6.41 6.56 -10.92
CA ARG A 80 6.48 8.02 -10.89
C ARG A 80 6.95 8.63 -12.21
N ASP A 81 7.82 7.94 -12.94
CA ASP A 81 8.44 8.45 -14.17
C ASP A 81 7.43 8.69 -15.31
N ARG A 82 6.27 8.04 -15.25
CA ARG A 82 5.23 8.11 -16.28
C ARG A 82 4.01 8.94 -15.85
N TRP A 83 4.04 9.46 -14.63
CA TRP A 83 2.85 10.02 -13.99
C TRP A 83 2.72 11.54 -14.20
N ASN A 84 1.56 11.96 -14.70
CA ASN A 84 1.13 13.35 -14.66
C ASN A 84 0.47 13.66 -13.30
N PRO A 85 0.99 14.60 -12.49
CA PRO A 85 0.41 14.96 -11.19
C PRO A 85 -1.06 15.38 -11.20
N GLU A 86 -1.55 15.87 -12.34
CA GLU A 86 -2.95 16.25 -12.54
C GLU A 86 -3.84 15.04 -12.87
N ALA A 87 -3.24 13.93 -13.27
CA ALA A 87 -3.92 12.69 -13.55
C ALA A 87 -3.92 11.76 -12.33
N ARG A 88 -4.94 10.91 -12.27
CA ARG A 88 -4.95 9.77 -11.35
C ARG A 88 -4.03 8.68 -11.92
N PRO A 89 -3.25 7.96 -11.09
CA PRO A 89 -2.47 6.80 -11.55
C PRO A 89 -3.34 5.75 -12.24
N GLU A 90 -2.77 5.02 -13.20
CA GLU A 90 -3.54 4.18 -14.13
C GLU A 90 -4.00 2.87 -13.48
N HIS A 91 -3.13 2.20 -12.74
CA HIS A 91 -3.45 0.89 -12.16
C HIS A 91 -4.24 1.05 -10.87
N LEU A 92 -5.10 0.07 -10.60
CA LEU A 92 -5.96 0.01 -9.42
C LEU A 92 -5.86 -1.38 -8.81
N VAL A 93 -5.69 -1.45 -7.49
CA VAL A 93 -6.08 -2.61 -6.69
C VAL A 93 -7.28 -2.21 -5.84
N THR A 94 -8.36 -2.98 -5.93
CA THR A 94 -9.61 -2.67 -5.24
C THR A 94 -9.56 -3.04 -3.76
N TRP A 95 -10.48 -2.50 -2.96
CA TRP A 95 -10.59 -2.88 -1.54
C TRP A 95 -10.89 -4.36 -1.34
N ASN A 96 -11.69 -4.97 -2.20
CA ASN A 96 -11.97 -6.41 -2.14
C ASN A 96 -10.69 -7.21 -2.40
N GLU A 97 -9.96 -6.86 -3.46
CA GLU A 97 -8.69 -7.53 -3.77
C GLU A 97 -7.66 -7.37 -2.63
N LEU A 98 -7.53 -6.17 -2.05
CA LEU A 98 -6.67 -5.97 -0.88
C LEU A 98 -7.13 -6.75 0.34
N THR A 99 -8.45 -6.91 0.53
CA THR A 99 -9.02 -7.70 1.62
C THR A 99 -8.67 -9.17 1.42
N ASP A 100 -8.89 -9.71 0.22
CA ASP A 100 -8.57 -11.10 -0.12
C ASP A 100 -7.07 -11.39 0.05
N LEU A 101 -6.21 -10.42 -0.22
CA LEU A 101 -4.75 -10.54 -0.06
C LEU A 101 -4.28 -10.46 1.39
N LEU A 102 -4.90 -9.62 2.23
CA LEU A 102 -4.28 -9.18 3.49
C LEU A 102 -5.13 -9.44 4.75
N ALA A 103 -6.43 -9.72 4.62
CA ALA A 103 -7.35 -9.72 5.77
C ALA A 103 -7.04 -10.82 6.79
N ASP A 104 -6.56 -11.97 6.33
CA ASP A 104 -6.28 -13.16 7.14
C ASP A 104 -4.83 -13.25 7.62
N HIS A 105 -4.01 -12.21 7.39
CA HIS A 105 -2.61 -12.23 7.81
C HIS A 105 -2.49 -12.35 9.35
N PRO A 106 -1.66 -13.26 9.89
CA PRO A 106 -1.61 -13.57 11.33
C PRO A 106 -1.20 -12.39 12.22
N LEU A 107 -0.46 -11.42 11.67
CA LEU A 107 -0.07 -10.18 12.38
C LEU A 107 -1.15 -9.09 12.39
N ARG A 108 -2.15 -9.16 11.50
CA ARG A 108 -3.17 -8.10 11.37
C ARG A 108 -3.99 -7.88 12.65
N PRO A 109 -4.40 -8.91 13.43
CA PRO A 109 -5.09 -8.69 14.70
C PRO A 109 -4.30 -7.82 15.69
N GLY A 110 -2.96 -7.92 15.72
CA GLY A 110 -2.12 -7.09 16.58
C GLY A 110 -2.15 -5.61 16.18
N VAL A 111 -2.09 -5.34 14.88
CA VAL A 111 -2.21 -3.98 14.33
C VAL A 111 -3.59 -3.36 14.64
N ILE A 112 -4.67 -4.14 14.52
CA ILE A 112 -6.02 -3.69 14.86
C ILE A 112 -6.13 -3.39 16.36
N ALA A 113 -5.66 -4.29 17.23
CA ALA A 113 -5.70 -4.11 18.67
C ALA A 113 -4.91 -2.86 19.12
N TRP A 114 -3.75 -2.60 18.51
CA TRP A 114 -3.01 -1.35 18.72
C TRP A 114 -3.85 -0.14 18.32
N ALA A 115 -4.48 -0.17 17.14
CA ALA A 115 -5.27 0.95 16.64
C ALA A 115 -6.53 1.22 17.49
N GLU A 116 -7.13 0.19 18.08
CA GLU A 116 -8.26 0.30 19.02
C GLU A 116 -7.84 0.81 20.40
N ALA A 117 -6.61 0.52 20.84
CA ALA A 117 -6.05 0.99 22.10
C ALA A 117 -5.67 2.48 22.08
N LEU A 118 -5.59 3.10 20.90
CA LEU A 118 -5.46 4.55 20.77
C LEU A 118 -6.78 5.19 21.22
N ALA A 119 -6.82 5.65 22.48
CA ALA A 119 -7.97 6.33 23.05
C ALA A 119 -8.38 7.53 22.18
N GLU A 120 -9.51 7.35 21.48
CA GLU A 120 -10.11 8.25 20.47
C GLU A 120 -9.12 8.77 19.41
N LEU A 121 -9.37 8.37 18.16
CA LEU A 121 -8.53 8.52 16.99
C LEU A 121 -8.41 9.97 16.47
N ASP A 122 -8.18 10.93 17.35
CA ASP A 122 -8.21 12.36 17.04
C ASP A 122 -6.99 12.84 16.23
N SER A 123 -5.99 11.98 16.04
CA SER A 123 -4.74 12.34 15.37
C SER A 123 -4.41 11.32 14.27
N TRP A 124 -4.83 11.63 13.04
CA TRP A 124 -4.41 10.94 11.81
C TRP A 124 -2.87 10.77 11.70
N LYS A 125 -2.12 11.62 12.41
CA LYS A 125 -0.66 11.62 12.46
C LYS A 125 -0.09 10.36 13.11
N ASP A 126 -0.78 9.76 14.08
CA ASP A 126 -0.28 8.56 14.76
C ASP A 126 -0.36 7.31 13.88
N ARG A 127 -1.18 7.36 12.83
CA ARG A 127 -1.29 6.31 11.83
C ARG A 127 -0.47 6.59 10.58
N PHE A 128 0.05 7.81 10.46
CA PHE A 128 0.95 8.17 9.39
C PHE A 128 2.30 7.48 9.60
N ARG A 129 3.06 7.33 8.52
CA ARG A 129 4.40 6.75 8.59
C ARG A 129 5.34 7.65 9.40
N PRO A 130 6.04 7.11 10.41
CA PRO A 130 7.10 7.82 11.10
C PRO A 130 8.11 8.40 10.12
N TYR A 131 8.53 9.66 10.30
CA TYR A 131 9.39 10.35 9.32
C TYR A 131 10.70 9.62 9.02
N GLU A 132 11.23 8.88 10.00
CA GLU A 132 12.43 8.06 9.85
C GLU A 132 12.25 6.83 8.95
N LEU A 133 11.02 6.39 8.70
CA LEU A 133 10.70 5.25 7.82
C LEU A 133 10.32 5.69 6.39
N TRP A 134 10.36 6.98 6.09
CA TRP A 134 10.10 7.47 4.73
C TRP A 134 11.19 7.01 3.76
N PRO A 135 10.91 6.90 2.44
CA PRO A 135 11.90 6.46 1.44
C PRO A 135 13.20 7.27 1.40
N ASP A 136 13.15 8.53 1.87
CA ASP A 136 14.28 9.43 1.93
C ASP A 136 14.34 10.13 3.29
N PRO A 137 14.62 9.41 4.39
CA PRO A 137 14.50 9.98 5.73
C PRO A 137 15.51 11.12 5.96
N HIS A 138 16.65 11.05 5.27
CA HIS A 138 17.72 12.05 5.27
C HIS A 138 17.33 13.41 4.64
N ARG A 139 16.23 13.48 3.88
CA ARG A 139 15.74 14.74 3.30
C ARG A 139 14.85 15.53 4.24
N TRP A 140 14.34 14.88 5.30
CA TRP A 140 13.55 15.58 6.31
C TRP A 140 14.46 16.38 7.22
N HIS A 141 13.99 17.56 7.62
CA HIS A 141 14.68 18.32 8.65
C HIS A 141 14.71 17.51 9.96
N PRO A 142 15.86 17.41 10.67
CA PRO A 142 16.00 16.58 11.87
C PRO A 142 14.92 16.82 12.93
N SER A 143 14.48 18.08 13.08
CA SER A 143 13.43 18.43 14.04
C SER A 143 12.08 17.74 13.78
N TYR A 144 11.77 17.34 12.54
CA TYR A 144 10.56 16.55 12.25
C TYR A 144 10.67 15.15 12.82
N ILE A 145 11.85 14.52 12.68
CA ILE A 145 12.11 13.18 13.21
C ILE A 145 12.14 13.21 14.75
N GLU A 146 12.84 14.17 15.34
CA GLU A 146 12.92 14.34 16.79
C GLU A 146 11.55 14.62 17.41
N SER A 147 10.76 15.51 16.79
CA SER A 147 9.39 15.81 17.23
C SER A 147 8.50 14.58 17.15
N ASP A 148 8.63 13.78 16.09
CA ASP A 148 7.86 12.54 15.92
C ASP A 148 8.22 11.47 16.97
N ARG A 149 9.51 11.28 17.24
CA ARG A 149 10.02 10.40 18.31
C ARG A 149 9.55 10.81 19.70
N SER A 150 9.35 12.10 19.93
CA SER A 150 8.90 12.63 21.23
C SER A 150 7.42 12.36 21.54
N ARG A 151 6.65 11.83 20.58
CA ARG A 151 5.23 11.57 20.74
C ARG A 151 4.97 10.44 21.74
N PRO A 152 3.97 10.57 22.62
CA PRO A 152 3.50 9.44 23.42
C PRO A 152 3.13 8.24 22.55
N GLY A 153 3.55 7.04 22.94
CA GLY A 153 3.23 5.81 22.20
C GLY A 153 4.07 5.56 20.94
N TYR A 154 5.13 6.35 20.71
CA TYR A 154 6.00 6.21 19.54
C TYR A 154 6.51 4.77 19.31
N GLU A 155 7.03 4.11 20.35
CA GLU A 155 7.52 2.73 20.23
C GLU A 155 6.43 1.74 19.80
N ALA A 156 5.22 1.88 20.35
CA ALA A 156 4.08 1.05 19.97
C ALA A 156 3.66 1.32 18.50
N ARG A 157 3.71 2.59 18.06
CA ARG A 157 3.49 2.96 16.65
C ARG A 157 4.57 2.38 15.74
N MET A 158 5.83 2.41 16.15
CA MET A 158 6.94 1.80 15.40
C MET A 158 6.73 0.30 15.22
N GLN A 159 6.31 -0.40 16.28
CA GLN A 159 5.97 -1.82 16.18
C GLN A 159 4.79 -2.07 15.23
N ALA A 160 3.71 -1.30 15.33
CA ALA A 160 2.57 -1.43 14.42
C ALA A 160 2.96 -1.19 12.95
N TRP A 161 3.87 -0.25 12.70
CA TRP A 161 4.44 -0.05 11.36
C TRP A 161 5.33 -1.22 10.94
N ALA A 162 6.18 -1.75 11.81
CA ALA A 162 6.98 -2.94 11.50
C ALA A 162 6.10 -4.14 11.13
N ASP A 163 5.03 -4.38 11.88
CA ASP A 163 4.05 -5.43 11.59
C ASP A 163 3.36 -5.17 10.24
N CYS A 164 3.01 -3.92 9.93
CA CYS A 164 2.46 -3.55 8.62
C CYS A 164 3.44 -3.81 7.47
N TYR A 165 4.72 -3.47 7.64
CA TYR A 165 5.76 -3.77 6.66
C TYR A 165 5.90 -5.28 6.45
N GLN A 166 5.86 -6.05 7.53
CA GLN A 166 5.94 -7.51 7.50
C GLN A 166 4.73 -8.12 6.77
N ILE A 167 3.50 -7.68 7.10
CA ILE A 167 2.26 -8.10 6.42
C ILE A 167 2.38 -7.92 4.91
N LEU A 168 2.82 -6.73 4.47
CA LEU A 168 2.94 -6.43 3.04
C LEU A 168 4.05 -7.28 2.40
N THR A 169 5.19 -7.44 3.07
CA THR A 169 6.34 -8.19 2.55
C THR A 169 6.07 -9.69 2.45
N ASP A 170 5.47 -10.30 3.48
CA ASP A 170 5.14 -11.73 3.47
C ASP A 170 4.12 -12.04 2.38
N THR A 171 3.12 -11.18 2.21
CA THR A 171 2.13 -11.32 1.12
C THR A 171 2.81 -11.23 -0.25
N GLN A 172 3.77 -10.32 -0.43
CA GLN A 172 4.55 -10.23 -1.68
C GLN A 172 5.37 -11.50 -1.94
N ASN A 173 6.05 -12.02 -0.92
CA ASN A 173 6.85 -13.23 -1.03
C ASN A 173 5.99 -14.46 -1.34
N HIS A 174 4.77 -14.53 -0.79
CA HIS A 174 3.81 -15.57 -1.16
C HIS A 174 3.41 -15.50 -2.64
N LEU A 175 3.27 -14.30 -3.21
CA LEU A 175 3.00 -14.15 -4.64
C LEU A 175 4.16 -14.64 -5.51
N THR A 176 5.41 -14.47 -5.07
CA THR A 176 6.60 -14.94 -5.81
C THR A 176 6.95 -16.41 -5.55
N GLY A 177 6.23 -17.09 -4.65
CA GLY A 177 6.54 -18.45 -4.24
C GLY A 177 7.72 -18.57 -3.26
N ASP A 178 8.26 -17.45 -2.78
CA ASP A 178 9.32 -17.40 -1.79
C ASP A 178 8.74 -17.59 -0.38
N SER A 179 8.35 -18.82 -0.06
CA SER A 179 7.95 -19.16 1.31
C SER A 179 9.22 -19.29 2.17
N SER A 180 9.46 -18.31 3.05
CA SER A 180 10.52 -18.37 4.08
C SER A 180 10.09 -19.16 5.31
#